data_AF-A0A960YM17-F1
#
_entry.id   AF-A0A960YM17-F1
#
_cell.length_a   1.000
_cell.length_b   1.000
_cell.length_c   1.000
_cell.angle_alpha   90.00
_cell.angle_beta   90.00
_cell.angle_gamma   90.00
#
_symmetry.space_group_name_H-M   'P 1'
#
loop_
_entity.id
_entity.type
_entity.pdbx_description
1 polymer ?
#
loop_
_entity_poly.entity_id
_entity_poly.type
_entity_poly.pdbx_seq_one_letter_code
_entity_poly.pdbx_strand_id
1 'polypeptide(L)'
;LDRLFSRFKSDYSGFIRAWVRDLKGLAASESFGGCPLSLGAGAAFPDFQSLVADAAEELLEQLSGYLRSCDLHCDAAVSRRLAGQIMIQYEGALQMWRITGSEEYFDAAAEILIRLPRQWNS
;
A
#
# COMPACT_ATOMS: atom_id res chain seq x y z
N LEU A 1 -3.14 -7.77 5.21
CA LEU A 1 -3.35 -7.76 3.74
C LEU A 1 -3.61 -9.16 3.19
N ASP A 2 -3.17 -10.21 3.87
CA ASP A 2 -3.33 -11.63 3.47
C ASP A 2 -4.72 -12.04 3.02
N ARG A 3 -5.77 -11.56 3.72
CA ARG A 3 -7.17 -11.78 3.31
C ARG A 3 -7.45 -11.24 1.89
N LEU A 4 -6.94 -10.05 1.58
CA LEU A 4 -7.11 -9.43 0.27
C LEU A 4 -6.26 -10.15 -0.78
N PHE A 5 -5.01 -10.49 -0.46
CA PHE A 5 -4.14 -11.27 -1.36
C PHE A 5 -4.76 -12.63 -1.73
N SER A 6 -5.33 -13.33 -0.74
CA SER A 6 -6.01 -14.62 -0.96
C SER A 6 -7.30 -14.48 -1.78
N ARG A 7 -8.03 -13.37 -1.61
CA ARG A 7 -9.27 -13.10 -2.35
C ARG A 7 -9.02 -12.69 -3.80
N PHE A 8 -7.94 -11.96 -4.07
CA PHE A 8 -7.64 -11.35 -5.37
C PHE A 8 -6.32 -11.90 -5.95
N LYS A 9 -6.13 -13.23 -5.94
CA LYS A 9 -4.84 -13.88 -6.24
C LYS A 9 -4.18 -13.45 -7.56
N SER A 10 -4.96 -13.27 -8.62
CA SER A 10 -4.47 -12.84 -9.94
C SER A 10 -5.02 -11.49 -10.40
N ASP A 11 -6.00 -10.94 -9.67
CA ASP A 11 -6.69 -9.69 -10.03
C ASP A 11 -6.10 -8.50 -9.27
N TYR A 12 -4.99 -7.98 -9.77
CA TYR A 12 -4.32 -6.80 -9.23
C TYR A 12 -5.26 -5.58 -9.12
N SER A 13 -6.07 -5.34 -10.14
CA SER A 13 -6.97 -4.18 -10.15
C SER A 13 -8.10 -4.32 -9.11
N GLY A 14 -8.65 -5.53 -8.97
CA GLY A 14 -9.61 -5.86 -7.93
C GLY A 14 -9.02 -5.71 -6.53
N PHE A 15 -7.77 -6.14 -6.34
CA PHE A 15 -7.04 -5.93 -5.09
C PHE A 15 -6.93 -4.44 -4.73
N ILE A 16 -6.43 -3.59 -5.64
CA ILE A 16 -6.26 -2.16 -5.37
C ILE A 16 -7.59 -1.49 -5.00
N ARG A 17 -8.67 -1.78 -5.76
CA ARG A 17 -10.00 -1.23 -5.47
C ARG A 17 -10.52 -1.67 -4.11
N ALA A 18 -10.35 -2.96 -3.77
CA ALA A 18 -10.81 -3.49 -2.50
C ALA A 18 -10.01 -2.93 -1.32
N TRP A 19 -8.69 -2.77 -1.49
CA TRP A 19 -7.83 -2.19 -0.48
C TRP A 19 -8.18 -0.71 -0.22
N VAL A 20 -8.35 0.09 -1.27
CA VAL A 20 -8.77 1.50 -1.16
C VAL A 20 -10.13 1.63 -0.48
N ARG A 21 -11.09 0.74 -0.78
CA ARG A 21 -12.37 0.71 -0.06
C ARG A 21 -12.18 0.39 1.44
N ASP A 22 -11.32 -0.56 1.78
CA ASP A 22 -11.03 -0.88 3.18
C ASP A 22 -10.37 0.34 3.88
N LEU A 23 -9.51 1.10 3.19
CA LEU A 23 -8.91 2.34 3.71
C LEU A 23 -9.94 3.44 3.96
N LYS A 24 -10.88 3.66 3.04
CA LYS A 24 -11.99 4.60 3.26
C LYS A 24 -12.84 4.20 4.47
N GLY A 25 -13.11 2.90 4.61
CA GLY A 25 -13.81 2.38 5.80
C GLY A 25 -13.05 2.65 7.10
N LEU A 26 -11.72 2.55 7.10
CA LEU A 26 -10.88 2.92 8.23
C LEU A 26 -10.87 4.43 8.47
N ALA A 27 -10.75 5.23 7.42
CA ALA A 27 -10.76 6.69 7.46
C ALA A 27 -12.06 7.28 8.04
N ALA A 28 -13.19 6.60 7.81
CA ALA A 28 -14.47 6.98 8.43
C ALA A 28 -14.53 6.68 9.94
N SER A 29 -13.60 5.91 10.49
CA SER A 29 -13.53 5.63 11.92
C SER A 29 -12.85 6.77 12.68
N GLU A 30 -13.50 7.27 13.74
CA GLU A 30 -12.94 8.29 14.64
C GLU A 30 -11.62 7.85 15.30
N SER A 31 -11.37 6.54 15.38
CA SER A 31 -10.18 5.98 16.01
C SER A 31 -8.99 5.83 15.06
N PHE A 32 -9.14 6.06 13.76
CA PHE A 32 -8.08 5.82 12.79
C PHE A 32 -7.17 7.05 12.67
N GLY A 33 -5.95 6.94 13.21
CA GLY A 33 -4.97 8.04 13.23
C GLY A 33 -4.06 8.15 12.00
N GLY A 34 -4.20 7.26 11.02
CA GLY A 34 -3.29 7.13 9.87
C GLY A 34 -2.52 5.81 9.86
N CYS A 35 -1.46 5.72 9.05
CA CYS A 35 -0.67 4.49 8.97
C CYS A 35 0.19 4.27 10.23
N PRO A 36 0.10 3.10 10.90
CA PRO A 36 0.94 2.78 12.05
C PRO A 36 2.45 2.80 11.73
N LEU A 37 2.86 2.46 10.51
CA LEU A 37 4.27 2.44 10.10
C LEU A 37 4.84 3.86 10.04
N SER A 38 4.19 4.78 9.32
CA SER A 38 4.69 6.16 9.23
C SER A 38 4.59 6.92 10.56
N LEU A 39 3.54 6.65 11.36
CA LEU A 39 3.45 7.17 12.73
C LEU A 39 4.56 6.63 13.64
N GLY A 40 4.82 5.32 13.58
CA GLY A 40 5.83 4.67 14.40
C GLY A 40 7.26 5.04 14.03
N ALA A 41 7.53 5.27 12.74
CA ALA A 41 8.83 5.74 12.26
C ALA A 41 9.17 7.14 12.81
N GLY A 42 8.15 7.96 13.16
CA GLY A 42 8.32 9.26 13.80
C GLY A 42 8.52 9.23 15.32
N ALA A 43 8.51 8.04 15.96
CA ALA A 43 8.68 7.92 17.41
C ALA A 43 10.12 8.27 17.84
N ALA A 44 10.30 8.74 19.08
CA ALA A 44 11.60 9.17 19.59
C ALA A 44 12.54 8.02 20.03
N PHE A 45 12.11 6.76 19.93
CA PHE A 45 12.83 5.60 20.46
C PHE A 45 13.49 4.80 19.33
N PRO A 46 14.83 4.73 19.23
CA PRO A 46 15.52 4.06 18.13
C PRO A 46 15.17 2.58 17.96
N ASP A 47 15.05 1.84 19.07
CA ASP A 47 14.72 0.41 19.02
C ASP A 47 13.33 0.18 18.41
N PHE A 48 12.38 1.08 18.71
CA PHE A 48 11.05 1.03 18.13
C PHE A 48 11.05 1.40 16.64
N GLN A 49 11.85 2.38 16.23
CA GLN A 49 12.04 2.71 14.82
C GLN A 49 12.59 1.52 14.02
N SER A 50 13.52 0.75 14.59
CA SER A 50 14.04 -0.46 13.96
C SER A 50 12.94 -1.51 13.73
N LEU A 51 12.11 -1.76 14.74
CA LEU A 51 10.98 -2.69 14.62
C LEU A 51 9.98 -2.27 13.53
N VAL A 52 9.73 -0.95 13.43
CA VAL A 52 8.86 -0.39 12.39
C VAL A 52 9.48 -0.54 11.00
N ALA A 53 10.79 -0.34 10.87
CA ALA A 53 11.51 -0.56 9.61
C ALA A 53 11.45 -2.02 9.17
N ASP A 54 11.64 -2.96 10.09
CA ASP A 54 11.53 -4.40 9.82
C ASP A 54 10.12 -4.78 9.37
N ALA A 55 9.08 -4.25 10.04
CA ALA A 55 7.68 -4.48 9.66
C ALA A 55 7.34 -3.88 8.28
N ALA A 56 7.89 -2.71 7.95
CA ALA A 56 7.73 -2.11 6.62
C ALA A 56 8.42 -2.94 5.53
N GLU A 57 9.60 -3.49 5.83
CA GLU A 57 10.35 -4.37 4.94
C GLU A 57 9.61 -5.69 4.69
N GLU A 58 9.06 -6.30 5.75
CA GLU A 58 8.23 -7.50 5.64
C GLU A 58 6.99 -7.25 4.77
N LEU A 59 6.29 -6.13 5.00
CA LEU A 59 5.14 -5.75 4.20
C LEU A 59 5.51 -5.57 2.71
N LEU A 60 6.64 -4.94 2.41
CA LEU A 60 7.13 -4.80 1.05
C LEU A 60 7.45 -6.16 0.41
N GLU A 61 8.02 -7.11 1.15
CA GLU A 61 8.28 -8.45 0.63
C GLU A 61 6.99 -9.22 0.38
N GLN A 62 6.02 -9.16 1.29
CA GLN A 62 4.71 -9.78 1.11
C GLN A 62 3.99 -9.22 -0.14
N LEU A 63 4.01 -7.90 -0.30
CA LEU A 63 3.41 -7.24 -1.47
C LEU A 63 4.15 -7.60 -2.76
N SER A 64 5.48 -7.63 -2.73
CA SER A 64 6.31 -8.07 -3.87
C SER A 64 5.99 -9.52 -4.26
N GLY A 65 5.86 -10.42 -3.28
CA GLY A 65 5.47 -11.81 -3.49
C GLY A 65 4.08 -11.95 -4.10
N TYR A 66 3.11 -11.15 -3.64
CA TYR A 66 1.78 -11.08 -4.23
C TYR A 66 1.80 -10.57 -5.67
N LEU A 67 2.59 -9.54 -5.99
CA LEU A 67 2.67 -9.00 -7.35
C LEU A 67 3.26 -10.00 -8.35
N ARG A 68 4.20 -10.86 -7.91
CA ARG A 68 4.73 -11.95 -8.74
C ARG A 68 3.70 -13.05 -9.02
N SER A 69 2.71 -13.23 -8.14
CA SER A 69 1.63 -14.20 -8.36
C SER A 69 0.46 -13.63 -9.16
N CYS A 70 0.42 -12.31 -9.34
CA CYS A 70 -0.52 -11.65 -10.22
C CYS A 70 -0.14 -11.85 -11.70
N ASP A 71 -1.12 -11.69 -12.59
CA ASP A 71 -0.93 -11.74 -14.05
C ASP A 71 -0.29 -10.45 -14.60
N LEU A 72 0.81 -10.03 -13.97
CA LEU A 72 1.56 -8.82 -14.31
C LEU A 72 2.86 -9.14 -15.07
N HIS A 73 3.25 -10.42 -15.11
CA HIS A 73 4.49 -10.92 -15.74
C HIS A 73 5.76 -10.16 -15.30
N CYS A 74 5.86 -9.82 -14.01
CA CYS A 74 7.03 -9.12 -13.47
C CYS A 74 8.03 -10.08 -12.81
N ASP A 75 9.33 -9.81 -12.96
CA ASP A 75 10.39 -10.50 -12.23
C ASP A 75 10.50 -9.99 -10.78
N ALA A 76 11.40 -10.58 -9.98
CA ALA A 76 11.57 -10.21 -8.58
C ALA A 76 12.03 -8.75 -8.36
N ALA A 77 12.86 -8.20 -9.24
CA ALA A 77 13.35 -6.83 -9.11
C ALA A 77 12.23 -5.83 -9.47
N VAL A 78 11.49 -6.10 -10.53
CA VAL A 78 10.33 -5.31 -10.96
C VAL A 78 9.23 -5.38 -9.91
N SER A 79 8.88 -6.58 -9.41
CA SER A 79 7.85 -6.74 -8.38
C SER A 79 8.19 -5.97 -7.10
N ARG A 80 9.46 -5.97 -6.69
CA ARG A 80 9.93 -5.23 -5.53
C ARG A 80 9.83 -3.72 -5.73
N ARG A 81 10.22 -3.21 -6.90
CA ARG A 81 10.10 -1.78 -7.21
C ARG A 81 8.65 -1.34 -7.33
N LEU A 82 7.78 -2.17 -7.93
CA LEU A 82 6.33 -1.94 -7.95
C LEU A 82 5.74 -1.89 -6.55
N ALA A 83 6.10 -2.83 -5.66
CA ALA A 83 5.67 -2.81 -4.26
C ALA A 83 6.05 -1.51 -3.56
N GLY A 84 7.29 -1.03 -3.76
CA GLY A 84 7.74 0.26 -3.25
C GLY A 84 6.92 1.45 -3.77
N GLN A 85 6.63 1.49 -5.08
CA GLN A 85 5.77 2.52 -5.67
C GLN A 85 4.34 2.47 -5.10
N ILE A 86 3.80 1.27 -4.87
CA ILE A 86 2.49 1.11 -4.24
C ILE A 86 2.49 1.72 -2.84
N MET A 87 3.51 1.41 -2.03
CA MET A 87 3.64 1.97 -0.67
C MET A 87 3.78 3.49 -0.68
N ILE A 88 4.52 4.07 -1.63
CA ILE A 88 4.64 5.53 -1.77
C ILE A 88 3.27 6.18 -2.01
N GLN A 89 2.48 5.66 -2.96
CA GLN A 89 1.15 6.22 -3.25
C GLN A 89 0.18 6.01 -2.08
N TYR A 90 0.25 4.86 -1.43
CA TYR A 90 -0.55 4.55 -0.25
C TYR A 90 -0.27 5.51 0.92
N GLU A 91 0.99 5.69 1.31
CA GLU A 91 1.36 6.61 2.39
C GLU A 91 1.05 8.06 2.01
N GLY A 92 1.28 8.45 0.75
CA GLY A 92 0.93 9.77 0.24
C GLY A 92 -0.57 10.06 0.35
N ALA A 93 -1.41 9.11 -0.05
CA ALA A 93 -2.86 9.25 0.05
C ALA A 93 -3.33 9.38 1.50
N LEU A 94 -2.81 8.53 2.40
CA LEU A 94 -3.13 8.59 3.83
C LEU A 94 -2.70 9.90 4.46
N GLN A 95 -1.51 10.40 4.12
CA GLN A 95 -1.02 11.67 4.67
C GLN A 95 -1.86 12.85 4.16
N MET A 96 -2.24 12.87 2.88
CA MET A 96 -3.11 13.91 2.34
C MET A 96 -4.52 13.85 2.92
N TRP A 97 -5.09 12.67 3.08
CA TRP A 97 -6.35 12.48 3.80
C TRP A 97 -6.25 13.01 5.23
N ARG A 98 -5.19 12.68 5.97
CA ARG A 98 -5.00 13.15 7.35
C ARG A 98 -4.88 14.67 7.46
N ILE A 99 -4.29 15.34 6.46
CA ILE A 99 -4.14 16.79 6.42
C ILE A 99 -5.47 17.49 6.10
N THR A 100 -6.27 16.92 5.20
CA THR A 100 -7.41 17.60 4.56
C THR A 100 -8.78 17.09 4.99
N GLY A 101 -8.84 15.87 5.53
CA GLY A 101 -10.07 15.11 5.74
C GLY A 101 -10.70 14.54 4.46
N SER A 102 -10.10 14.76 3.28
CA SER A 102 -10.71 14.34 2.00
C SER A 102 -10.36 12.89 1.64
N GLU A 103 -11.38 12.07 1.42
CA GLU A 103 -11.22 10.69 0.94
C GLU A 103 -10.88 10.59 -0.56
N GLU A 104 -10.98 11.70 -1.31
CA GLU A 104 -10.67 11.73 -2.76
C GLU A 104 -9.22 11.36 -3.05
N TYR A 105 -8.31 11.60 -2.09
CA TYR A 105 -6.91 11.19 -2.21
C TYR A 105 -6.74 9.67 -2.30
N PHE A 106 -7.65 8.89 -1.71
CA PHE A 106 -7.63 7.43 -1.86
C PHE A 106 -8.08 7.00 -3.26
N ASP A 107 -9.06 7.69 -3.85
CA ASP A 107 -9.49 7.43 -5.23
C ASP A 107 -8.40 7.80 -6.23
N ALA A 108 -7.79 8.97 -6.07
CA ALA A 108 -6.68 9.42 -6.90
C ALA A 108 -5.51 8.43 -6.85
N ALA A 109 -5.16 7.93 -5.66
CA ALA A 109 -4.15 6.88 -5.53
C ALA A 109 -4.57 5.59 -6.22
N ALA A 110 -5.84 5.15 -6.08
CA ALA A 110 -6.36 3.96 -6.77
C ALA A 110 -6.16 4.06 -8.29
N GLU A 111 -6.48 5.21 -8.89
CA GLU A 111 -6.34 5.43 -10.32
C GLU A 111 -4.88 5.32 -10.80
N ILE A 112 -3.95 5.90 -10.05
CA ILE A 112 -2.51 5.81 -10.33
C ILE A 112 -2.04 4.36 -10.21
N LEU A 113 -2.38 3.71 -9.11
CA LEU A 113 -1.95 2.35 -8.78
C LEU A 113 -2.44 1.34 -9.83
N ILE A 114 -3.70 1.41 -10.25
CA ILE A 114 -4.25 0.50 -11.28
C ILE A 114 -3.49 0.62 -12.61
N ARG A 115 -2.95 1.79 -12.94
CA ARG A 115 -2.20 2.03 -14.18
C ARG A 115 -0.71 1.71 -14.05
N LEU A 116 -0.20 1.61 -12.83
CA LEU A 116 1.23 1.50 -12.53
C LEU A 116 1.92 0.34 -13.28
N PRO A 117 1.38 -0.90 -13.32
CA PRO A 117 2.08 -2.00 -13.99
C PRO A 117 2.25 -1.81 -15.50
N ARG A 118 1.39 -1.01 -16.15
CA ARG A 118 1.44 -0.78 -17.60
C ARG A 118 2.68 0.00 -18.04
N GLN A 119 3.29 0.77 -17.14
CA GLN A 119 4.47 1.57 -17.42
C GLN A 119 5.77 0.74 -17.47
N TRP A 120 5.67 -0.55 -17.14
CA TRP A 120 6.81 -1.44 -16.92
C TRP A 120 6.86 -2.62 -17.89
N ASN A 121 5.79 -2.81 -18.66
CA ASN A 121 5.66 -3.81 -19.72
C ASN A 121 5.83 -3.19 -21.13
N SER A 122 6.38 -1.97 -21.19
CA SER A 122 6.68 -1.19 -22.40
C SER A 122 8.17 -0.90 -22.49
#